data_AF-A0AAW0IFF6-F1
#
_entry.id   AF-A0AAW0IFF6-F1
#
_cell.length_a   1.000
_cell.length_b   1.000
_cell.length_c   1.000
_cell.angle_alpha   90.00
_cell.angle_beta   90.00
_cell.angle_gamma   90.00
#
_symmetry.space_group_name_H-M   'P 1'
#
loop_
_entity.id
_entity.type
_entity.pdbx_description
1 polymer ?
#
loop_
_entity_poly.entity_id
_entity_poly.type
_entity_poly.pdbx_seq_one_letter_code
_entity_poly.pdbx_strand_id
1 'polypeptide(L)'
;MCKGPETLFAGHKLNDNEWHTVRVVRRGKSLQLSVDNVTVEGQMAGAHTRLEFHNIETGIMTERRFISVVPSNFIGHLSGLVFNGQPYMDQCKDGDITYCELNARFGLRAIVADPVTFKSRSSYLALATLQAYASMHLFFQFKTTAPDGLLLFNSGNGNDFIVIELVKGYIHYVFDLGNGPSLMKGNSDKPVNDNQWHNVVVSRDPGNVHTLKIDSRTVTQHSNGARNLDLKGGAGASGEGQP
;
A
#
# COMPACT_ATOMS: atom_id res chain seq x y z
N MET A 1 -19.43 -9.38 -28.81
CA MET A 1 -18.44 -9.80 -27.80
C MET A 1 -18.13 -8.63 -26.92
N CYS A 2 -18.42 -8.71 -25.61
CA CYS A 2 -17.95 -7.71 -24.65
C CYS A 2 -16.42 -7.80 -24.63
N LYS A 3 -15.74 -6.72 -25.01
CA LYS A 3 -14.26 -6.68 -24.93
C LYS A 3 -13.87 -6.45 -23.48
N GLY A 4 -12.80 -7.11 -23.05
CA GLY A 4 -12.24 -6.98 -21.71
C GLY A 4 -11.82 -5.54 -21.37
N PRO A 5 -11.35 -5.30 -20.14
CA PRO A 5 -11.00 -3.97 -19.68
C PRO A 5 -9.87 -3.33 -20.50
N GLU A 6 -10.02 -2.05 -20.81
CA GLU A 6 -8.96 -1.19 -21.35
C GLU A 6 -8.24 -0.51 -20.19
N THR A 7 -6.92 -0.63 -20.11
CA THR A 7 -6.13 -0.17 -18.95
C THR A 7 -4.99 0.76 -19.38
N LEU A 8 -4.83 1.88 -18.66
CA LEU A 8 -3.68 2.77 -18.76
C LEU A 8 -3.01 2.92 -17.40
N PHE A 9 -1.68 3.09 -17.40
CA PHE A 9 -0.87 3.27 -16.21
C PHE A 9 -0.01 4.53 -16.37
N ALA A 10 0.07 5.35 -15.32
CA ALA A 10 0.90 6.56 -15.31
C ALA A 10 1.45 6.80 -13.90
N GLY A 11 2.68 7.31 -13.83
CA GLY A 11 3.39 7.57 -12.58
C GLY A 11 4.07 6.35 -11.97
N HIS A 12 4.97 6.61 -11.03
CA HIS A 12 5.71 5.59 -10.28
C HIS A 12 5.93 6.09 -8.84
N LYS A 13 5.93 5.18 -7.86
CA LYS A 13 6.22 5.49 -6.43
C LYS A 13 5.30 6.56 -5.82
N LEU A 14 4.03 6.59 -6.22
CA LEU A 14 3.02 7.57 -5.78
C LEU A 14 2.50 7.36 -4.34
N ASN A 15 3.09 6.41 -3.61
CA ASN A 15 2.75 6.07 -2.23
C ASN A 15 3.78 6.67 -1.26
N ASP A 16 4.22 7.89 -1.54
CA ASP A 16 5.24 8.62 -0.79
C ASP A 16 4.67 9.50 0.34
N ASN A 17 3.34 9.57 0.44
CA ASN A 17 2.55 10.41 1.35
C ASN A 17 2.57 11.91 0.98
N GLU A 18 2.89 12.23 -0.28
CA GLU A 18 2.72 13.55 -0.86
C GLU A 18 1.43 13.63 -1.69
N TRP A 19 1.00 14.86 -2.01
CA TRP A 19 -0.16 15.07 -2.87
C TRP A 19 0.19 14.83 -4.33
N HIS A 20 -0.62 14.01 -5.00
CA HIS A 20 -0.56 13.80 -6.44
C HIS A 20 -1.86 14.22 -7.11
N THR A 21 -1.75 14.81 -8.31
CA THR A 21 -2.92 15.21 -9.11
C THR A 21 -3.18 14.22 -10.23
N VAL A 22 -4.36 13.60 -10.23
CA VAL A 22 -4.80 12.68 -11.29
C VAL A 22 -5.81 13.38 -12.20
N ARG A 23 -5.59 13.31 -13.51
CA ARG A 23 -6.51 13.83 -14.52
C ARG A 23 -6.83 12.75 -15.54
N VAL A 24 -8.12 12.54 -15.79
CA VAL A 24 -8.60 11.62 -16.82
C VAL A 24 -9.40 12.40 -17.85
N VAL A 25 -9.07 12.24 -19.12
CA VAL A 25 -9.83 12.78 -20.24
C VAL A 25 -10.20 11.64 -21.18
N ARG A 26 -11.49 11.52 -21.50
CA ARG A 26 -11.99 10.55 -22.49
C ARG A 26 -12.74 11.29 -23.60
N ARG A 27 -12.34 11.04 -24.85
CA ARG A 27 -13.00 11.55 -26.06
C ARG A 27 -13.33 10.40 -27.00
N GLY A 28 -14.56 9.89 -26.91
CA GLY A 28 -14.98 8.70 -27.64
C GLY A 28 -14.14 7.49 -27.22
N LYS A 29 -13.24 7.05 -28.12
CA LYS A 29 -12.30 5.95 -27.90
C LYS A 29 -10.91 6.40 -27.41
N SER A 30 -10.61 7.69 -27.51
CA SER A 30 -9.34 8.24 -27.04
C SER A 30 -9.40 8.42 -25.52
N LEU A 31 -8.39 7.91 -24.85
CA LEU A 31 -8.18 7.99 -23.42
C LEU A 31 -6.88 8.74 -23.17
N GLN A 32 -6.88 9.62 -22.18
CA GLN A 32 -5.69 10.29 -21.67
C GLN A 32 -5.73 10.24 -20.15
N LEU A 33 -4.65 9.75 -19.57
CA LEU A 33 -4.42 9.70 -18.13
C LEU A 33 -3.17 10.52 -17.82
N SER A 34 -3.31 11.51 -16.94
CA SER A 34 -2.19 12.27 -16.43
C SER A 34 -2.08 12.09 -14.92
N VAL A 35 -0.86 11.87 -14.44
CA VAL A 35 -0.50 11.91 -13.02
C VAL A 35 0.63 12.91 -12.88
N ASP A 36 0.36 14.00 -12.16
CA ASP A 36 1.23 15.18 -12.08
C ASP A 36 1.64 15.65 -13.48
N ASN A 37 2.94 15.58 -13.79
CA ASN A 37 3.50 16.01 -15.08
C ASN A 37 3.63 14.87 -16.11
N VAL A 38 3.26 13.64 -15.75
CA VAL A 38 3.36 12.46 -16.64
C VAL A 38 2.01 12.22 -17.28
N THR A 39 1.95 12.19 -18.61
CA THR A 39 0.73 11.90 -19.37
C THR A 39 0.92 10.70 -20.27
N VAL A 40 -0.09 9.83 -20.28
CA VAL A 40 -0.16 8.62 -21.10
C VAL A 40 -1.47 8.63 -21.87
N GLU A 41 -1.40 8.29 -23.15
CA GLU A 41 -2.55 8.22 -24.04
C GLU A 41 -2.84 6.77 -24.43
N GLY A 42 -4.11 6.48 -24.70
CA GLY A 42 -4.59 5.17 -25.09
C GLY A 42 -5.74 5.26 -26.06
N GLN A 43 -5.94 4.18 -26.80
CA GLN A 43 -7.04 4.04 -27.74
C GLN A 43 -7.81 2.75 -27.43
N MET A 44 -9.09 2.90 -27.08
CA MET A 44 -9.95 1.76 -26.80
C MET A 44 -10.16 0.89 -28.04
N ALA A 45 -10.10 -0.43 -27.88
CA ALA A 45 -10.46 -1.38 -28.90
C ALA A 45 -12.00 -1.56 -29.00
N GLY A 46 -12.47 -1.91 -30.19
CA GLY A 46 -13.91 -2.15 -30.43
C GLY A 46 -14.69 -0.88 -30.78
N ALA A 47 -16.01 -1.02 -30.93
CA ALA A 47 -16.88 0.05 -31.43
C ALA A 47 -17.62 0.83 -30.33
N HIS A 48 -17.73 0.27 -29.12
CA HIS A 48 -18.52 0.85 -28.04
C HIS A 48 -17.80 2.04 -27.41
N THR A 49 -18.51 3.17 -27.26
CA THR A 49 -18.01 4.40 -26.65
C THR A 49 -18.92 4.97 -25.56
N ARG A 50 -20.15 4.46 -25.44
CA ARG A 50 -21.11 4.88 -24.41
C ARG A 50 -20.76 4.25 -23.07
N LEU A 51 -20.87 5.04 -22.01
CA LEU A 51 -20.66 4.61 -20.63
C LEU A 51 -21.90 4.99 -19.83
N GLU A 52 -22.43 4.04 -19.06
CA GLU A 52 -23.56 4.24 -18.15
C GLU A 52 -23.12 3.89 -16.74
N PHE A 53 -23.37 4.79 -15.80
CA PHE A 53 -23.10 4.60 -14.38
C PHE A 53 -24.15 5.37 -13.59
N HIS A 54 -24.42 4.89 -12.38
CA HIS A 54 -25.42 5.47 -11.48
C HIS A 54 -24.78 6.25 -10.33
N ASN A 55 -23.64 5.73 -9.84
CA ASN A 55 -22.96 6.27 -8.66
C ASN A 55 -21.50 6.61 -9.00
N ILE A 56 -20.97 7.63 -8.33
CA ILE A 56 -19.54 7.91 -8.27
C ILE A 56 -19.10 7.57 -6.85
N GLU A 57 -18.25 6.56 -6.72
CA GLU A 57 -17.73 6.09 -5.43
C GLU A 57 -16.25 6.44 -5.31
N THR A 58 -15.82 6.86 -4.12
CA THR A 58 -14.41 7.10 -3.82
C THR A 58 -13.99 6.38 -2.55
N GLY A 59 -12.77 5.86 -2.55
CA GLY A 59 -12.13 5.24 -1.40
C GLY A 59 -12.62 3.82 -1.06
N ILE A 60 -13.83 3.46 -1.48
CA ILE A 60 -14.37 2.10 -1.40
C ILE A 60 -15.05 1.74 -2.72
N MET A 61 -15.26 0.44 -2.95
CA MET A 61 -16.10 -0.07 -4.03
C MET A 61 -17.24 -0.91 -3.46
N THR A 62 -18.47 -0.44 -3.64
CA THR A 62 -19.68 -1.12 -3.15
C THR A 62 -20.30 -2.01 -4.22
N GLU A 63 -20.23 -1.62 -5.49
CA GLU A 63 -20.73 -2.43 -6.61
C GLU A 63 -19.76 -3.56 -6.96
N ARG A 64 -20.22 -4.80 -6.82
CA ARG A 64 -19.40 -6.01 -6.97
C ARG A 64 -19.89 -6.96 -8.06
N ARG A 65 -21.03 -6.67 -8.70
CA ARG A 65 -21.67 -7.60 -9.65
C ARG A 65 -20.86 -7.85 -10.92
N PHE A 66 -20.01 -6.91 -11.32
CA PHE A 66 -19.37 -6.92 -12.65
C PHE A 66 -17.85 -7.09 -12.61
N ILE A 67 -17.25 -7.30 -11.44
CA ILE A 67 -15.80 -7.34 -11.26
C ILE A 67 -15.42 -8.60 -10.46
N SER A 68 -14.46 -9.38 -10.98
CA SER A 68 -13.94 -10.59 -10.32
C SER A 68 -12.90 -10.32 -9.24
N VAL A 69 -12.24 -9.15 -9.27
CA VAL A 69 -11.22 -8.74 -8.30
C VAL A 69 -11.55 -7.35 -7.76
N VAL A 70 -11.95 -7.28 -6.49
CA VAL A 70 -12.26 -6.01 -5.83
C VAL A 70 -10.98 -5.35 -5.36
N PRO A 71 -10.71 -4.07 -5.73
CA PRO A 71 -9.59 -3.32 -5.17
C PRO A 71 -9.68 -3.20 -3.65
N SER A 72 -8.54 -3.11 -2.98
CA SER A 72 -8.48 -2.78 -1.55
C SER A 72 -9.07 -1.39 -1.27
N ASN A 73 -9.65 -1.21 -0.09
CA ASN A 73 -10.12 0.10 0.36
C ASN A 73 -8.94 1.09 0.45
N PHE A 74 -9.21 2.37 0.20
CA PHE A 74 -8.23 3.44 0.24
C PHE A 74 -7.95 3.88 1.68
N ILE A 75 -6.67 4.06 1.99
CA ILE A 75 -6.19 4.67 3.24
C ILE A 75 -5.36 5.88 2.85
N GLY A 76 -5.86 7.08 3.17
CA GLY A 76 -5.23 8.33 2.82
C GLY A 76 -6.24 9.48 2.80
N HIS A 77 -5.85 10.60 2.19
CA HIS A 77 -6.73 11.74 1.94
C HIS A 77 -6.97 11.89 0.46
N LEU A 78 -8.22 12.15 0.09
CA LEU A 78 -8.59 12.59 -1.26
C LEU A 78 -9.01 14.05 -1.18
N SER A 79 -8.77 14.79 -2.26
CA SER A 79 -9.17 16.19 -2.38
C SER A 79 -9.52 16.50 -3.84
N GLY A 80 -10.45 17.45 -4.03
CA GLY A 80 -10.70 18.04 -5.35
C GLY A 80 -11.28 17.08 -6.39
N LEU A 81 -12.15 16.14 -6.00
CA LEU A 81 -12.87 15.32 -6.99
C LEU A 81 -13.79 16.21 -7.84
N VAL A 82 -13.41 16.38 -9.11
CA VAL A 82 -14.20 17.07 -10.12
C VAL A 82 -14.55 16.10 -11.23
N PHE A 83 -15.85 15.93 -11.51
CA PHE A 83 -16.33 15.11 -12.61
C PHE A 83 -17.27 15.92 -13.49
N ASN A 84 -16.93 16.06 -14.78
CA ASN A 84 -17.64 16.92 -15.74
C ASN A 84 -17.90 18.35 -15.23
N GLY A 85 -16.92 18.92 -14.52
CA GLY A 85 -17.00 20.26 -13.96
C GLY A 85 -17.75 20.38 -12.64
N GLN A 86 -18.32 19.30 -12.11
CA GLN A 86 -19.00 19.30 -10.81
C GLN A 86 -18.01 18.94 -9.69
N PRO A 87 -17.78 19.82 -8.69
CA PRO A 87 -16.89 19.57 -7.56
C PRO A 87 -17.61 18.81 -6.44
N TYR A 88 -17.78 17.50 -6.62
CA TYR A 88 -18.63 16.67 -5.74
C TYR A 88 -18.21 16.67 -4.27
N MET A 89 -16.92 16.75 -3.95
CA MET A 89 -16.45 16.76 -2.55
C MET A 89 -16.83 18.06 -1.83
N ASP A 90 -16.73 19.21 -2.52
CA ASP A 90 -17.08 20.51 -1.94
C ASP A 90 -18.60 20.66 -1.82
N GLN A 91 -19.35 20.32 -2.87
CA GLN A 91 -20.82 20.30 -2.85
C GLN A 91 -21.38 19.40 -1.74
N CYS A 92 -20.76 18.22 -1.52
CA CYS A 92 -21.15 17.33 -0.44
C CYS A 92 -20.85 17.91 0.94
N LYS A 93 -19.68 18.55 1.11
CA LYS A 93 -19.26 19.18 2.37
C LYS A 93 -20.16 20.35 2.76
N ASP A 94 -20.52 21.17 1.77
CA ASP A 94 -21.29 22.40 1.97
C ASP A 94 -22.81 22.12 2.03
N GLY A 95 -23.24 20.92 1.65
CA GLY A 95 -24.65 20.50 1.69
C GLY A 95 -25.46 20.89 0.45
N ASP A 96 -24.78 21.25 -0.65
CA ASP A 96 -25.40 21.65 -1.92
C ASP A 96 -26.10 20.48 -2.63
N ILE A 97 -25.70 19.24 -2.32
CA ILE A 97 -26.29 18.01 -2.86
C ILE A 97 -26.82 17.13 -1.73
N THR A 98 -28.02 16.59 -1.92
CA THR A 98 -28.67 15.70 -0.94
C THR A 98 -28.37 14.23 -1.17
N TYR A 99 -27.81 13.88 -2.33
CA TYR A 99 -27.44 12.51 -2.73
C TYR A 99 -25.97 12.20 -2.44
N CYS A 100 -25.43 12.72 -1.33
CA CYS A 100 -24.10 12.38 -0.86
C CYS A 100 -24.18 11.46 0.36
N GLU A 101 -23.73 10.22 0.22
CA GLU A 101 -23.58 9.26 1.31
C GLU A 101 -22.10 9.14 1.68
N LEU A 102 -21.75 9.32 2.95
CA LEU A 102 -20.36 9.25 3.40
C LEU A 102 -20.22 8.65 4.79
N ASN A 103 -19.22 7.78 4.95
CA ASN A 103 -18.67 7.34 6.24
C ASN A 103 -17.25 7.88 6.47
N ALA A 104 -16.73 8.66 5.51
CA ALA A 104 -15.46 9.35 5.59
C ALA A 104 -15.55 10.58 6.50
N ARG A 105 -14.42 11.25 6.74
CA ARG A 105 -14.38 12.49 7.51
C ARG A 105 -13.66 13.57 6.74
N PHE A 106 -14.24 14.77 6.71
CA PHE A 106 -13.58 15.94 6.14
C PHE A 106 -12.41 16.40 7.02
N GLY A 107 -11.42 17.03 6.38
CA GLY A 107 -10.24 17.62 7.01
C GLY A 107 -9.02 16.69 7.08
N LEU A 108 -7.84 17.31 7.03
CA LEU A 108 -6.55 16.63 7.13
C LEU A 108 -6.28 16.18 8.57
N ARG A 109 -5.80 14.95 8.74
CA ARG A 109 -5.42 14.38 10.04
C ARG A 109 -4.42 13.25 9.84
N ALA A 110 -3.57 12.98 10.83
CA ALA A 110 -2.79 11.74 10.84
C ALA A 110 -3.75 10.54 10.88
N ILE A 111 -3.49 9.55 10.03
CA ILE A 111 -4.31 8.33 9.94
C ILE A 111 -3.55 7.21 10.65
N VAL A 112 -4.26 6.53 11.55
CA VAL A 112 -3.89 5.23 12.12
C VAL A 112 -5.07 4.31 11.83
N ALA A 113 -4.88 3.40 10.88
CA ALA A 113 -5.95 2.50 10.44
C ALA A 113 -6.04 1.28 11.37
N ASP A 114 -7.24 1.02 11.90
CA ASP A 114 -7.63 -0.17 12.66
C ASP A 114 -6.55 -0.70 13.64
N PRO A 115 -6.12 0.09 14.64
CA PRO A 115 -5.02 -0.29 15.52
C PRO A 115 -5.36 -1.52 16.36
N VAL A 116 -4.44 -2.49 16.41
CA VAL A 116 -4.52 -3.70 17.24
C VAL A 116 -3.45 -3.66 18.34
N THR A 117 -3.77 -4.13 19.54
CA THR A 117 -2.83 -4.19 20.67
C THR A 117 -2.42 -5.63 21.00
N PHE A 118 -1.13 -5.91 20.91
CA PHE A 118 -0.52 -7.15 21.39
C PHE A 118 -0.17 -6.99 22.87
N LYS A 119 -0.96 -7.61 23.76
CA LYS A 119 -0.89 -7.37 25.21
C LYS A 119 0.31 -8.05 25.90
N SER A 120 0.86 -9.10 25.29
CA SER A 120 2.01 -9.83 25.82
C SER A 120 3.04 -10.07 24.72
N ARG A 121 4.29 -10.32 25.11
CA ARG A 121 5.38 -10.78 24.23
C ARG A 121 5.20 -12.20 23.67
N SER A 122 4.05 -12.82 23.90
CA SER A 122 3.67 -14.12 23.35
C SER A 122 2.43 -14.02 22.46
N SER A 123 1.81 -12.85 22.40
CA SER A 123 0.65 -12.61 21.55
C SER A 123 1.11 -12.52 20.11
N TYR A 124 0.42 -13.22 19.20
CA TYR A 124 0.67 -13.15 17.77
C TYR A 124 -0.63 -13.35 16.97
N LEU A 125 -0.62 -12.92 15.72
CA LEU A 125 -1.64 -13.21 14.72
C LEU A 125 -1.02 -14.02 13.59
N ALA A 126 -1.66 -15.12 13.21
CA ALA A 126 -1.33 -15.88 12.02
C ALA A 126 -2.24 -15.44 10.87
N LEU A 127 -1.64 -15.00 9.77
CA LEU A 127 -2.26 -14.48 8.56
C LEU A 127 -1.93 -15.37 7.37
N ALA A 128 -2.69 -15.19 6.29
CA ALA A 128 -2.42 -15.83 5.02
C ALA A 128 -1.02 -15.47 4.51
N THR A 129 -0.41 -16.40 3.77
CA THR A 129 0.94 -16.26 3.27
C THR A 129 1.07 -15.08 2.30
N LEU A 130 2.11 -14.27 2.49
CA LEU A 130 2.37 -13.10 1.68
C LEU A 130 2.65 -13.48 0.22
N GLN A 131 1.88 -12.90 -0.70
CA GLN A 131 2.02 -13.14 -2.13
C GLN A 131 3.02 -12.15 -2.73
N ALA A 132 4.32 -12.45 -2.66
CA ALA A 132 5.40 -11.50 -2.97
C ALA A 132 6.22 -11.82 -4.24
N TYR A 133 5.55 -12.39 -5.25
CA TYR A 133 6.18 -12.98 -6.43
C TYR A 133 7.10 -12.00 -7.20
N ALA A 134 6.53 -11.01 -7.91
CA ALA A 134 7.31 -10.12 -8.79
C ALA A 134 7.78 -8.82 -8.09
N SER A 135 7.02 -8.36 -7.11
CA SER A 135 7.32 -7.20 -6.27
C SER A 135 6.69 -7.41 -4.90
N MET A 136 7.17 -6.67 -3.90
CA MET A 136 6.64 -6.71 -2.54
C MET A 136 6.46 -5.28 -2.05
N HIS A 137 5.34 -4.99 -1.42
CA HIS A 137 5.08 -3.72 -0.74
C HIS A 137 4.36 -4.00 0.57
N LEU A 138 5.05 -3.81 1.68
CA LEU A 138 4.53 -3.93 3.03
C LEU A 138 4.55 -2.53 3.65
N PHE A 139 3.42 -2.15 4.25
CA PHE A 139 3.28 -0.94 5.03
C PHE A 139 2.53 -1.26 6.31
N PHE A 140 3.05 -0.80 7.43
CA PHE A 140 2.34 -0.80 8.71
C PHE A 140 2.82 0.33 9.59
N GLN A 141 2.04 0.63 10.62
CA GLN A 141 2.40 1.55 11.68
C GLN A 141 2.48 0.78 12.98
N PHE A 142 3.43 1.12 13.84
CA PHE A 142 3.55 0.51 15.15
C PHE A 142 3.87 1.56 16.22
N LYS A 143 3.61 1.18 17.47
CA LYS A 143 3.87 2.00 18.65
C LYS A 143 4.22 1.06 19.81
N THR A 144 5.38 1.24 20.42
CA THR A 144 5.87 0.38 21.50
C THR A 144 6.81 1.12 22.44
N THR A 145 6.98 0.60 23.65
CA THR A 145 8.07 0.97 24.57
C THR A 145 9.13 -0.13 24.68
N ALA A 146 8.85 -1.34 24.17
CA ALA A 146 9.78 -2.45 24.21
C ALA A 146 10.93 -2.19 23.22
N PRO A 147 12.20 -2.34 23.63
CA PRO A 147 13.34 -2.13 22.74
C PRO A 147 13.57 -3.30 21.77
N ASP A 148 13.05 -4.48 22.07
CA ASP A 148 13.28 -5.68 21.28
C ASP A 148 11.96 -6.44 21.06
N GLY A 149 11.82 -7.01 19.86
CA GLY A 149 10.70 -7.88 19.52
C GLY A 149 10.55 -8.12 18.02
N LEU A 150 10.21 -9.35 17.64
CA LEU A 150 9.74 -9.65 16.28
C LEU A 150 8.47 -8.84 16.00
N LEU A 151 8.26 -8.41 14.74
CA LEU A 151 7.06 -7.70 14.29
C LEU A 151 6.36 -8.45 13.15
N LEU A 152 7.14 -9.06 12.25
CA LEU A 152 6.65 -9.87 11.14
C LEU A 152 7.64 -10.98 10.83
N PHE A 153 7.12 -12.19 10.62
CA PHE A 153 7.87 -13.34 10.10
C PHE A 153 7.05 -14.02 9.02
N ASN A 154 7.71 -14.36 7.91
CA ASN A 154 7.16 -15.29 6.95
C ASN A 154 8.28 -16.13 6.31
N SER A 155 8.11 -17.45 6.29
CA SER A 155 9.03 -18.40 5.66
C SER A 155 8.52 -18.90 4.31
N GLY A 156 9.44 -19.13 3.38
CA GLY A 156 9.21 -19.74 2.08
C GLY A 156 9.80 -21.14 1.96
N ASN A 157 10.00 -21.57 0.73
CA ASN A 157 10.62 -22.87 0.45
C ASN A 157 12.13 -22.82 0.70
N GLY A 158 12.69 -23.91 1.25
CA GLY A 158 14.12 -23.99 1.53
C GLY A 158 14.52 -23.03 2.65
N ASN A 159 15.46 -22.11 2.35
CA ASN A 159 15.95 -21.11 3.30
C ASN A 159 15.29 -19.75 3.11
N ASP A 160 14.30 -19.62 2.22
CA ASP A 160 13.70 -18.33 1.94
C ASP A 160 12.92 -17.83 3.17
N PHE A 161 13.15 -16.59 3.59
CA PHE A 161 12.38 -15.97 4.65
C PHE A 161 12.42 -14.45 4.56
N ILE A 162 11.44 -13.81 5.20
CA ILE A 162 11.48 -12.39 5.53
C ILE A 162 11.15 -12.20 7.01
N VAL A 163 11.86 -11.27 7.63
CA VAL A 163 11.73 -10.88 9.03
C VAL A 163 11.76 -9.36 9.12
N ILE A 164 10.82 -8.82 9.88
CA ILE A 164 10.88 -7.44 10.37
C ILE A 164 10.85 -7.52 11.88
N GLU A 165 11.87 -6.97 12.52
CA GLU A 165 12.05 -7.01 13.97
C GLU A 165 12.54 -5.68 14.49
N LEU A 166 12.39 -5.48 15.80
CA LEU A 166 12.97 -4.39 16.53
C LEU A 166 14.14 -4.93 17.35
N VAL A 167 15.30 -4.29 17.25
CA VAL A 167 16.52 -4.64 18.00
C VAL A 167 17.12 -3.39 18.60
N LYS A 168 17.21 -3.32 19.93
CA LYS A 168 17.67 -2.15 20.69
C LYS A 168 16.96 -0.85 20.27
N GLY A 169 15.69 -0.97 19.92
CA GLY A 169 14.82 0.11 19.49
C GLY A 169 15.01 0.53 18.03
N TYR A 170 15.75 -0.20 17.20
CA TYR A 170 15.91 0.07 15.77
C TYR A 170 15.25 -1.03 14.94
N ILE A 171 14.59 -0.65 13.84
CA ILE A 171 13.97 -1.61 12.93
C ILE A 171 15.03 -2.31 12.10
N HIS A 172 14.96 -3.63 12.07
CA HIS A 172 15.73 -4.48 11.16
C HIS A 172 14.77 -5.15 10.18
N TYR A 173 15.20 -5.21 8.92
CA TYR A 173 14.60 -6.03 7.89
C TYR A 173 15.62 -7.07 7.46
N VAL A 174 15.35 -8.34 7.78
CA VAL A 174 16.21 -9.48 7.46
C VAL A 174 15.50 -10.35 6.43
N PHE A 175 16.21 -10.79 5.42
CA PHE A 175 15.64 -11.64 4.38
C PHE A 175 16.68 -12.58 3.78
N ASP A 176 16.23 -13.76 3.38
CA ASP A 176 16.97 -14.66 2.49
C ASP A 176 16.04 -15.01 1.33
N LEU A 177 16.54 -14.85 0.11
CA LEU A 177 15.83 -15.12 -1.15
C LEU A 177 16.63 -16.10 -2.02
N GLY A 178 17.38 -17.00 -1.38
CA GLY A 178 18.20 -18.03 -2.03
C GLY A 178 19.66 -17.64 -2.26
N ASN A 179 20.13 -16.51 -1.73
CA ASN A 179 21.53 -16.06 -1.84
C ASN A 179 22.19 -15.88 -0.46
N GLY A 180 21.55 -16.37 0.60
CA GLY A 180 21.98 -16.18 1.97
C GLY A 180 21.31 -14.97 2.63
N PRO A 181 21.35 -14.92 3.96
CA PRO A 181 20.67 -13.88 4.73
C PRO A 181 21.30 -12.51 4.51
N SER A 182 20.46 -11.51 4.28
CA SER A 182 20.80 -10.09 4.18
C SER A 182 20.07 -9.31 5.27
N LEU A 183 20.73 -8.30 5.82
CA LEU A 183 20.19 -7.42 6.86
C LEU A 183 20.23 -5.96 6.40
N MET A 184 19.06 -5.31 6.40
CA MET A 184 18.91 -3.87 6.29
C MET A 184 18.53 -3.29 7.66
N LYS A 185 19.29 -2.28 8.11
CA LYS A 185 18.96 -1.54 9.33
C LYS A 185 18.22 -0.25 8.97
N GLY A 186 17.16 0.04 9.68
CA GLY A 186 16.42 1.29 9.55
C GLY A 186 17.31 2.49 9.86
N ASN A 187 17.20 3.54 9.06
CA ASN A 187 18.00 4.76 9.21
C ASN A 187 17.26 5.80 10.06
N SER A 188 16.97 5.47 11.32
CA SER A 188 16.41 6.43 12.27
C SER A 188 17.52 7.04 13.13
N ASP A 189 17.44 8.35 13.39
CA ASP A 189 18.43 9.06 14.23
C ASP A 189 18.32 8.63 15.71
N LYS A 190 17.13 8.17 16.12
CA LYS A 190 16.81 7.73 17.48
C LYS A 190 16.12 6.36 17.47
N PRO A 191 16.14 5.65 18.61
CA PRO A 191 15.30 4.47 18.81
C PRO A 191 13.81 4.81 18.63
N VAL A 192 13.05 3.91 18.00
CA VAL A 192 11.62 4.04 17.65
C VAL A 192 10.70 3.30 18.65
N ASN A 193 11.19 3.04 19.85
CA ASN A 193 10.45 2.51 20.99
C ASN A 193 10.09 3.62 22.02
N ASP A 194 9.71 4.79 21.51
CA ASP A 194 9.44 6.01 22.28
C ASP A 194 7.94 6.21 22.63
N ASN A 195 7.13 5.17 22.42
CA ASN A 195 5.67 5.19 22.56
C ASN A 195 4.95 6.17 21.60
N GLN A 196 5.58 6.56 20.49
CA GLN A 196 4.94 7.26 19.38
C GLN A 196 4.65 6.32 18.20
N TRP A 197 3.76 6.76 17.31
CA TRP A 197 3.48 6.03 16.07
C TRP A 197 4.61 6.26 15.07
N HIS A 198 5.19 5.16 14.57
CA HIS A 198 6.18 5.18 13.50
C HIS A 198 5.65 4.45 12.27
N ASN A 199 5.98 4.98 11.09
CA ASN A 199 5.66 4.38 9.80
C ASN A 199 6.79 3.47 9.35
N VAL A 200 6.48 2.23 8.96
CA VAL A 200 7.45 1.29 8.39
C VAL A 200 6.98 0.86 7.00
N VAL A 201 7.81 1.12 5.99
CA VAL A 201 7.62 0.61 4.63
C VAL A 201 8.76 -0.33 4.31
N VAL A 202 8.43 -1.54 3.86
CA VAL A 202 9.38 -2.49 3.27
C VAL A 202 8.91 -2.82 1.87
N SER A 203 9.75 -2.60 0.86
CA SER A 203 9.40 -2.97 -0.51
C SER A 203 10.57 -3.58 -1.27
N ARG A 204 10.24 -4.40 -2.27
CA ARG A 204 11.15 -4.93 -3.29
C ARG A 204 10.54 -4.68 -4.66
N ASP A 205 11.27 -3.98 -5.53
CA ASP A 205 10.83 -3.77 -6.91
C ASP A 205 11.25 -4.95 -7.83
N PRO A 206 10.75 -5.00 -9.08
CA PRO A 206 11.14 -6.05 -10.03
C PRO A 206 12.63 -6.06 -10.41
N GLY A 207 13.36 -4.97 -10.12
CA GLY A 207 14.80 -4.86 -10.29
C GLY A 207 15.60 -5.37 -9.09
N ASN A 208 14.96 -6.01 -8.11
CA ASN A 208 15.56 -6.50 -6.86
C ASN A 208 16.20 -5.38 -6.01
N VAL A 209 15.65 -4.16 -6.10
CA VAL A 209 15.99 -3.09 -5.17
C VAL A 209 15.06 -3.18 -3.97
N HIS A 210 15.63 -3.49 -2.82
CA HIS A 210 14.96 -3.44 -1.54
C HIS A 210 14.98 -2.01 -0.98
N THR A 211 13.86 -1.61 -0.38
CA THR A 211 13.71 -0.31 0.28
C THR A 211 13.14 -0.53 1.68
N LEU A 212 13.79 0.07 2.68
CA LEU A 212 13.31 0.17 4.06
C LEU A 212 13.15 1.66 4.39
N LYS A 213 11.92 2.12 4.61
CA LYS A 213 11.62 3.51 5.02
C LYS A 213 11.05 3.51 6.42
N ILE A 214 11.70 4.22 7.33
CA ILE A 214 11.25 4.48 8.68
C ILE A 214 10.89 5.97 8.76
N ASP A 215 9.61 6.26 8.99
CA ASP A 215 9.06 7.62 8.92
C ASP A 215 9.41 8.32 7.59
N SER A 216 10.31 9.30 7.61
CA SER A 216 10.77 10.03 6.42
C SER A 216 12.11 9.55 5.88
N ARG A 217 12.79 8.63 6.58
CA ARG A 217 14.17 8.20 6.26
C ARG A 217 14.16 6.89 5.50
N THR A 218 14.86 6.85 4.37
CA THR A 218 14.89 5.71 3.46
C THR A 218 16.28 5.11 3.36
N VAL A 219 16.35 3.77 3.33
CA VAL A 219 17.54 2.98 3.00
C VAL A 219 17.20 2.07 1.84
N THR A 220 18.11 1.95 0.88
CA THR A 220 17.97 1.04 -0.26
C THR A 220 19.13 0.08 -0.35
N GLN A 221 18.87 -1.16 -0.72
CA GLN A 221 19.89 -2.18 -0.96
C GLN A 221 19.53 -2.98 -2.21
N HIS A 222 20.50 -3.17 -3.10
CA HIS A 222 20.35 -4.06 -4.25
C HIS A 222 20.77 -5.48 -3.84
N SER A 223 19.95 -6.48 -4.14
CA SER A 223 20.30 -7.89 -3.91
C SER A 223 20.68 -8.58 -5.22
N ASN A 224 21.79 -9.31 -5.22
CA ASN A 224 22.21 -10.12 -6.36
C ASN A 224 21.42 -11.43 -6.35
N GLY A 225 20.31 -11.51 -7.09
CA GLY A 225 19.58 -12.77 -7.29
C GLY A 225 18.10 -12.60 -7.61
N ALA A 226 17.57 -13.59 -8.35
CA ALA A 226 16.32 -13.51 -9.11
C ALA A 226 15.31 -14.62 -8.74
N ARG A 227 15.22 -15.01 -7.47
CA ARG A 227 14.10 -15.86 -7.03
C ARG A 227 12.97 -14.98 -6.53
N ASN A 228 11.84 -15.08 -7.21
CA ASN A 228 10.56 -14.56 -6.73
C ASN A 228 10.25 -15.22 -5.39
N LEU A 229 9.76 -14.44 -4.43
CA LEU A 229 9.33 -14.95 -3.13
C LEU A 229 8.16 -15.91 -3.34
N ASP A 230 8.39 -17.22 -3.22
CA ASP A 230 7.35 -18.23 -3.02
C ASP A 230 7.28 -18.54 -1.54
N LEU A 231 6.63 -17.64 -0.82
CA LEU A 231 6.31 -17.82 0.57
C LEU A 231 5.21 -18.89 0.65
N LYS A 232 5.42 -19.95 1.44
CA LYS A 232 4.42 -21.00 1.69
C LYS A 232 4.13 -21.25 3.17
N GLY A 233 4.89 -20.63 4.06
CA GLY A 233 4.63 -20.64 5.50
C GLY A 233 3.54 -19.65 5.89
N GLY A 234 2.86 -19.90 7.01
CA GLY A 234 1.93 -18.92 7.58
C GLY A 234 2.66 -17.61 7.88
N ALA A 235 2.02 -16.47 7.58
CA ALA A 235 2.56 -15.17 7.99
C ALA A 235 2.23 -14.95 9.46
N GLY A 236 3.22 -14.69 10.30
CA GLY A 236 3.01 -14.32 11.69
C GLY A 236 3.34 -12.85 11.90
N ALA A 237 2.45 -12.09 12.52
CA ALA A 237 2.83 -10.87 13.23
C ALA A 237 2.86 -11.20 14.72
N SER A 238 4.04 -11.19 15.33
CA SER A 238 4.25 -11.52 16.74
C SER A 238 4.82 -10.32 17.48
N GLY A 239 4.85 -10.37 18.82
CA GLY A 239 6.01 -9.94 19.58
C GLY A 239 6.65 -11.23 20.08
N GLU A 240 7.95 -11.45 19.89
CA GLU A 240 8.58 -12.74 20.21
C GLU A 240 9.71 -12.61 21.23
N GLY A 241 9.82 -13.64 22.08
CA GLY A 241 11.04 -14.07 22.74
C GLY A 241 11.06 -15.60 22.81
N GLN A 242 12.26 -16.18 22.79
CA GLN A 242 12.54 -17.55 23.24
C GLN A 242 13.62 -17.50 24.36
N PRO A 243 13.65 -18.53 25.24
CA PRO A 243 14.11 -18.43 26.64
C PRO A 243 15.61 -18.17 26.84
#